data_AF-A0A967B5A1-F1
#
_entry.id   AF-A0A967B5A1-F1
#
_cell.length_a   1.000
_cell.length_b   1.000
_cell.length_c   1.000
_cell.angle_alpha   90.00
_cell.angle_beta   90.00
_cell.angle_gamma   90.00
#
_symmetry.space_group_name_H-M   'P 1'
#
loop_
_entity.id
_entity.type
_entity.pdbx_description
1 polymer ?
#
loop_
_entity_poly.entity_id
_entity_poly.type
_entity_poly.pdbx_seq_one_letter_code
_entity_poly.pdbx_strand_id
1 'polypeptide(L)'
;MPTTIRLSRSLLPVMAILLFLGGCSRHPTARYLYGSNCGICHHGGQGMAGSVPPLIGRIDRIAATPEGRAYLAAVLMNGLSGPIKANGSPYNAEMPLFRYLKDDQAATILTWLSEQGGTKPAPKIMPEDVAYARAHRIGASGVANLRDKLSHTQGMP
;
A
#
# COMPACT_ATOMS: atom_id res chain seq x y z
N MET A 1 26.52 59.27 49.03
CA MET A 1 26.66 59.27 47.55
C MET A 1 26.22 57.89 47.05
N PRO A 2 25.33 57.81 46.05
CA PRO A 2 24.56 56.61 45.72
C PRO A 2 25.24 55.80 44.62
N THR A 3 25.11 54.46 44.66
CA THR A 3 25.35 53.63 43.48
C THR A 3 24.29 52.55 43.41
N THR A 4 23.15 52.88 42.80
CA THR A 4 22.10 51.92 42.45
C THR A 4 22.55 51.15 41.20
N ILE A 5 22.88 49.87 41.33
CA ILE A 5 23.11 48.97 40.20
C ILE A 5 21.75 48.52 39.66
N ARG A 6 21.37 49.00 38.47
CA ARG A 6 20.24 48.49 37.69
C ARG A 6 20.65 47.15 37.08
N LEU A 7 20.15 46.04 37.62
CA LEU A 7 20.23 44.75 36.94
C LEU A 7 19.16 44.73 35.82
N SER A 8 19.64 44.64 34.59
CA SER A 8 18.86 44.60 33.35
C SER A 8 17.96 43.35 33.27
N ARG A 9 16.64 43.55 33.10
CA ARG A 9 15.61 42.51 32.91
C ARG A 9 15.60 42.01 31.46
N SER A 10 16.68 41.41 30.97
CA SER A 10 16.75 40.95 29.57
C SER A 10 17.28 39.52 29.39
N LEU A 11 16.76 38.54 30.14
CA LEU A 11 17.12 37.12 29.99
C LEU A 11 15.91 36.15 29.94
N LEU A 12 14.75 36.61 29.47
CA LEU A 12 13.68 35.75 28.94
C LEU A 12 13.38 36.32 27.53
N PRO A 13 13.59 35.61 26.39
CA PRO A 13 13.26 34.19 26.18
C PRO A 13 14.16 33.47 25.15
N VAL A 14 15.31 32.91 25.54
CA VAL A 14 16.08 32.05 24.60
C VAL A 14 15.54 30.61 24.58
N MET A 15 14.68 30.24 25.54
CA MET A 15 14.11 28.90 25.71
C MET A 15 12.69 28.77 25.14
N ALA A 16 12.44 29.28 23.92
CA ALA A 16 11.14 29.10 23.24
C ALA A 16 11.24 28.81 21.73
N ILE A 17 12.44 28.87 21.12
CA ILE A 17 12.60 28.74 19.67
C ILE A 17 12.98 27.30 19.23
N LEU A 18 13.36 26.42 20.16
CA LEU A 18 13.76 25.03 19.84
C LEU A 18 12.59 24.03 19.73
N LEU A 19 11.35 24.45 19.97
CA LEU A 19 10.17 23.56 19.94
C LEU A 19 9.45 23.47 18.59
N PHE A 20 9.90 24.17 17.54
CA PHE A 20 9.25 24.18 16.22
C PHE A 20 9.95 23.32 15.13
N LEU A 21 11.01 22.58 15.48
CA LEU A 21 11.69 21.64 14.55
C LEU A 21 11.15 20.21 14.62
N GLY A 22 9.94 20.03 15.16
CA GLY A 22 9.26 18.74 15.29
C GLY A 22 8.69 18.21 13.98
N GLY A 23 9.56 17.69 13.11
CA GLY A 23 9.27 16.49 12.29
C GLY A 23 8.51 16.67 10.98
N CYS A 24 9.20 17.02 9.90
CA CYS A 24 8.81 16.52 8.58
C CYS A 24 9.08 15.01 8.52
N SER A 25 8.10 14.18 8.89
CA SER A 25 8.16 12.74 8.60
C SER A 25 8.15 12.56 7.09
N ARG A 26 9.31 12.29 6.47
CA ARG A 26 9.38 11.90 5.06
C ARG A 26 8.71 10.54 4.89
N HIS A 27 7.45 10.54 4.46
CA HIS A 27 6.81 9.32 3.99
C HIS A 27 7.52 8.85 2.71
N PRO A 28 7.93 7.58 2.62
CA PRO A 28 8.52 7.06 1.40
C PRO A 28 7.54 7.18 0.23
N THR A 29 8.05 7.49 -0.97
CA THR A 29 7.18 7.63 -2.16
C THR A 29 6.59 6.28 -2.56
N ALA A 30 5.44 6.29 -3.22
CA ALA A 30 4.79 5.06 -3.68
C ALA A 30 5.69 4.22 -4.60
N ARG A 31 6.42 4.88 -5.53
CA ARG A 31 7.39 4.21 -6.40
C ARG A 31 8.52 3.55 -5.61
N TYR A 32 9.03 4.19 -4.56
CA TYR A 32 10.05 3.61 -3.70
C TYR A 32 9.49 2.38 -2.95
N LEU A 33 8.32 2.53 -2.32
CA LEU A 33 7.65 1.42 -1.63
C LEU A 33 7.40 0.24 -2.57
N TYR A 34 6.88 0.48 -3.77
CA TYR A 34 6.67 -0.58 -4.75
C TYR A 34 8.00 -1.23 -5.19
N GLY A 35 9.02 -0.43 -5.50
CA GLY A 35 10.32 -0.95 -5.93
C GLY A 35 10.97 -1.87 -4.90
N SER A 36 10.96 -1.47 -3.63
CA SER A 36 11.60 -2.23 -2.54
C SER A 36 10.83 -3.49 -2.12
N ASN A 37 9.51 -3.56 -2.38
CA ASN A 37 8.67 -4.64 -1.85
C ASN A 37 8.11 -5.56 -2.94
N CYS A 38 7.87 -5.04 -4.14
CA CYS A 38 7.16 -5.75 -5.21
C CYS A 38 8.03 -5.93 -6.46
N GLY A 39 8.95 -4.99 -6.69
CA GLY A 39 9.73 -4.88 -7.93
C GLY A 39 10.63 -6.08 -8.22
N ILE A 40 11.08 -6.82 -7.20
CA ILE A 40 11.92 -8.01 -7.40
C ILE A 40 11.21 -9.12 -8.20
N CYS A 41 9.89 -9.25 -8.05
CA CYS A 41 9.10 -10.24 -8.79
C CYS A 41 8.26 -9.58 -9.89
N HIS A 42 7.55 -8.51 -9.57
CA HIS A 42 6.62 -7.86 -10.50
C HIS A 42 7.31 -6.85 -11.43
N HIS A 43 8.62 -6.64 -11.29
CA HIS A 43 9.42 -5.69 -12.07
C HIS A 43 8.79 -4.29 -12.03
N GLY A 44 8.63 -3.60 -13.16
CA GLY A 44 7.93 -2.33 -13.25
C GLY A 44 6.40 -2.43 -13.14
N GLY A 45 5.84 -3.63 -12.92
CA GLY A 45 4.41 -3.90 -12.84
C GLY A 45 3.88 -4.79 -13.96
N GLN A 46 4.73 -5.12 -14.93
CA GLN A 46 4.41 -6.03 -16.04
C GLN A 46 4.51 -7.52 -15.67
N GLY A 47 5.10 -7.85 -14.52
CA GLY A 47 5.32 -9.24 -14.13
C GLY A 47 6.34 -9.97 -15.03
N MET A 48 6.24 -11.29 -15.07
CA MET A 48 7.03 -12.19 -15.91
C MET A 48 6.09 -13.26 -16.46
N ALA A 49 5.92 -13.32 -17.78
CA ALA A 49 4.98 -14.25 -18.42
C ALA A 49 5.23 -15.71 -17.97
N GLY A 50 4.16 -16.42 -17.60
CA GLY A 50 4.22 -17.80 -17.10
C GLY A 50 4.64 -17.97 -15.64
N SER A 51 5.27 -16.96 -15.02
CA SER A 51 5.82 -17.06 -13.65
C SER A 51 5.20 -16.10 -12.66
N VAL A 52 5.09 -14.81 -13.01
CA VAL A 52 4.60 -13.74 -12.15
C VAL A 52 3.55 -12.90 -12.89
N PRO A 53 2.32 -12.76 -12.37
CA PRO A 53 1.26 -12.06 -13.08
C PRO A 53 1.55 -10.55 -13.21
N PRO A 54 1.07 -9.91 -14.29
CA PRO A 54 1.09 -8.45 -14.40
C PRO A 54 0.14 -7.83 -13.36
N LEU A 55 0.51 -6.63 -12.89
CA LEU A 55 -0.27 -5.79 -11.98
C LEU A 55 -0.86 -4.59 -12.72
N ILE A 56 -0.04 -3.88 -13.51
CA ILE A 56 -0.48 -2.69 -14.25
C ILE A 56 -1.57 -3.06 -15.26
N GLY A 57 -2.61 -2.21 -15.33
CA GLY A 57 -3.80 -2.45 -16.15
C GLY A 57 -4.74 -3.55 -15.61
N ARG A 58 -4.48 -4.08 -14.42
CA ARG A 58 -5.36 -5.05 -13.73
C ARG A 58 -5.81 -4.53 -12.37
N ILE A 59 -4.89 -3.94 -11.59
CA ILE A 59 -5.21 -3.46 -10.23
C ILE A 59 -6.35 -2.44 -10.26
N ASP A 60 -6.36 -1.52 -11.21
CA ASP A 60 -7.40 -0.51 -11.37
C ASP A 60 -8.78 -1.12 -11.63
N ARG A 61 -8.84 -2.13 -12.49
CA ARG A 61 -10.07 -2.85 -12.83
C ARG A 61 -10.58 -3.68 -11.64
N ILE A 62 -9.68 -4.34 -10.91
CA ILE A 62 -10.04 -5.10 -9.71
C ILE A 62 -10.51 -4.15 -8.60
N ALA A 63 -9.83 -3.03 -8.38
CA ALA A 63 -10.14 -2.07 -7.32
C ALA A 63 -11.44 -1.26 -7.56
N ALA A 64 -12.10 -1.43 -8.72
CA ALA A 64 -13.32 -0.72 -9.06
C ALA A 64 -14.51 -1.03 -8.12
N THR A 65 -14.47 -2.17 -7.43
CA THR A 65 -15.51 -2.60 -6.48
C THR A 65 -14.98 -2.67 -5.04
N PRO A 66 -15.84 -2.53 -4.02
CA PRO A 66 -15.44 -2.75 -2.62
C PRO A 66 -14.84 -4.14 -2.38
N GLU A 67 -15.43 -5.19 -2.96
CA GLU A 67 -14.96 -6.57 -2.80
C GLU A 67 -13.59 -6.76 -3.45
N GLY A 68 -13.35 -6.11 -4.59
CA GLY A 68 -12.06 -6.14 -5.26
C GLY A 68 -10.97 -5.40 -4.48
N ARG A 69 -11.28 -4.25 -3.86
CA ARG A 69 -10.34 -3.58 -2.93
C ARG A 69 -10.02 -4.44 -1.72
N ALA A 70 -11.04 -5.06 -1.12
CA ALA A 70 -10.86 -5.98 -0.01
C ALA A 70 -9.98 -7.19 -0.40
N TYR A 71 -10.17 -7.74 -1.60
CA TYR A 71 -9.32 -8.80 -2.14
C TYR A 71 -7.87 -8.35 -2.32
N LEU A 72 -7.62 -7.19 -2.92
CA LEU A 72 -6.26 -6.66 -3.10
C LEU A 72 -5.54 -6.43 -1.77
N ALA A 73 -6.25 -5.88 -0.78
CA ALA A 73 -5.75 -5.74 0.57
C ALA A 73 -5.46 -7.11 1.22
N ALA A 74 -6.34 -8.10 1.02
CA ALA A 74 -6.15 -9.45 1.52
C ALA A 74 -4.92 -10.14 0.91
N VAL A 75 -4.66 -9.96 -0.39
CA VAL A 75 -3.44 -10.48 -1.06
C VAL A 75 -2.19 -9.96 -0.34
N LEU A 76 -2.10 -8.67 -0.03
CA LEU A 76 -0.93 -8.14 0.69
C LEU A 76 -0.86 -8.62 2.14
N MET A 77 -1.99 -8.70 2.85
CA MET A 77 -1.99 -9.01 4.29
C MET A 77 -1.95 -10.50 4.63
N ASN A 78 -2.27 -11.36 3.67
CA ASN A 78 -2.44 -12.80 3.87
C ASN A 78 -1.72 -13.67 2.83
N GLY A 79 -1.17 -13.08 1.76
CA GLY A 79 -0.54 -13.79 0.66
C GLY A 79 -1.55 -14.40 -0.31
N LEU A 80 -1.07 -15.05 -1.35
CA LEU A 80 -1.89 -15.76 -2.34
C LEU A 80 -1.11 -16.98 -2.83
N SER A 81 -1.76 -18.14 -2.87
CA SER A 81 -1.17 -19.38 -3.37
C SER A 81 -2.19 -20.13 -4.22
N GLY A 82 -1.69 -21.00 -5.09
CA GLY A 82 -2.50 -21.81 -5.99
C GLY A 82 -2.69 -21.21 -7.38
N PRO A 83 -3.39 -21.95 -8.26
CA PRO A 83 -3.54 -21.57 -9.65
C PRO A 83 -4.47 -20.37 -9.80
N ILE A 84 -4.08 -19.42 -10.63
CA ILE A 84 -4.88 -18.27 -11.02
C ILE A 84 -4.79 -18.02 -12.52
N LYS A 85 -5.75 -17.27 -13.07
CA LYS A 85 -5.64 -16.66 -14.40
C LYS A 85 -5.51 -15.15 -14.30
N ALA A 86 -4.55 -14.55 -14.99
CA ALA A 86 -4.38 -13.10 -15.09
C ALA A 86 -4.24 -12.71 -16.57
N ASN A 87 -5.13 -11.86 -17.06
CA ASN A 87 -5.34 -11.56 -18.48
C ASN A 87 -5.49 -12.84 -19.33
N GLY A 88 -6.22 -13.83 -18.81
CA GLY A 88 -6.41 -15.14 -19.45
C GLY A 88 -5.23 -16.11 -19.33
N SER A 89 -4.03 -15.64 -19.00
CA SER A 89 -2.83 -16.48 -18.84
C SER A 89 -2.81 -17.20 -17.48
N PRO A 90 -2.45 -18.50 -17.43
CA PRO A 90 -2.35 -19.23 -16.18
C PRO A 90 -1.08 -18.88 -15.41
N TYR A 91 -1.18 -18.85 -14.08
CA TYR A 91 -0.06 -18.72 -13.15
C TYR A 91 -0.31 -19.67 -11.99
N ASN A 92 0.74 -20.31 -11.48
CA ASN A 92 0.65 -21.16 -10.30
C ASN A 92 1.92 -20.93 -9.46
N ALA A 93 1.87 -19.89 -8.64
CA ALA A 93 3.00 -19.43 -7.84
C ALA A 93 2.49 -18.94 -6.48
N GLU A 94 3.40 -18.86 -5.52
CA GLU A 94 3.11 -18.29 -4.21
C GLU A 94 3.55 -16.83 -4.14
N MET A 95 2.63 -15.96 -3.75
CA MET A 95 2.90 -14.59 -3.36
C MET A 95 2.92 -14.52 -1.83
N PRO A 96 4.06 -14.15 -1.21
CA PRO A 96 4.15 -14.03 0.23
C PRO A 96 3.29 -12.87 0.76
N LEU A 97 3.06 -12.86 2.07
CA LEU A 97 2.39 -11.75 2.76
C LEU A 97 3.37 -10.64 3.13
N PHE A 98 2.87 -9.41 3.20
CA PHE A 98 3.63 -8.17 3.38
C PHE A 98 3.18 -7.42 4.65
N ARG A 99 2.87 -8.15 5.71
CA ARG A 99 2.34 -7.59 6.97
C ARG A 99 3.31 -6.66 7.72
N TYR A 100 4.59 -6.64 7.34
CA TYR A 100 5.57 -5.70 7.88
C TYR A 100 5.35 -4.26 7.37
N LEU A 101 4.66 -4.08 6.24
CA LEU A 101 4.22 -2.77 5.78
C LEU A 101 3.14 -2.23 6.70
N LYS A 102 3.17 -0.91 6.94
CA LYS A 102 2.06 -0.20 7.57
C LYS A 102 0.86 -0.13 6.62
N ASP A 103 -0.33 0.10 7.17
CA ASP A 103 -1.58 0.15 6.38
C ASP A 103 -1.56 1.28 5.34
N ASP A 104 -1.04 2.45 5.71
CA ASP A 104 -0.85 3.59 4.82
C ASP A 104 0.14 3.28 3.69
N GLN A 105 1.22 2.56 3.97
CA GLN A 105 2.22 2.16 2.98
C GLN A 105 1.66 1.16 1.96
N ALA A 106 0.93 0.15 2.43
CA ALA A 106 0.30 -0.84 1.56
C ALA A 106 -0.82 -0.23 0.70
N ALA A 107 -1.67 0.61 1.29
CA ALA A 107 -2.71 1.36 0.57
C ALA A 107 -2.09 2.29 -0.48
N THR A 108 -0.97 2.95 -0.15
CA THR A 108 -0.20 3.79 -1.07
C THR A 108 0.32 2.99 -2.27
N ILE A 109 0.88 1.79 -2.06
CA ILE A 109 1.34 0.92 -3.16
C ILE A 109 0.16 0.51 -4.07
N LEU A 110 -0.94 0.04 -3.48
CA LEU A 110 -2.11 -0.43 -4.24
C LEU A 110 -2.76 0.70 -5.04
N THR A 111 -2.90 1.89 -4.44
CA THR A 111 -3.42 3.08 -5.12
C THR A 111 -2.50 3.50 -6.26
N TRP A 112 -1.19 3.52 -6.04
CA TRP A 112 -0.24 3.86 -7.10
C TRP A 112 -0.32 2.88 -8.29
N LEU A 113 -0.45 1.57 -8.03
CA LEU A 113 -0.67 0.56 -9.08
C LEU A 113 -1.99 0.77 -9.82
N SER A 114 -3.06 1.13 -9.12
CA SER A 114 -4.36 1.49 -9.71
C SER A 114 -4.22 2.71 -10.63
N GLU A 115 -3.45 3.72 -10.23
CA GLU A 115 -3.22 4.92 -11.04
C GLU A 115 -2.44 4.66 -12.34
N GLN A 116 -1.60 3.62 -12.37
CA GLN A 116 -0.90 3.19 -13.59
C GLN A 116 -1.84 2.53 -14.61
N GLY A 117 -3.08 2.23 -14.23
CA GLY A 117 -4.09 1.63 -15.08
C GLY A 117 -4.89 2.63 -15.94
N GLY A 118 -5.83 2.07 -16.69
CA GLY A 118 -6.67 2.81 -17.64
C GLY A 118 -7.95 3.40 -17.03
N THR A 119 -8.41 2.88 -15.89
CA THR A 119 -9.65 3.33 -15.24
C THR A 119 -9.55 4.78 -14.77
N LYS A 120 -10.56 5.62 -15.09
CA LYS A 120 -10.63 7.04 -14.71
C LYS A 120 -12.01 7.38 -14.11
N PRO A 121 -12.07 8.02 -12.92
CA PRO A 121 -10.95 8.25 -12.01
C PRO A 121 -10.36 6.91 -11.53
N ALA A 122 -9.05 6.90 -11.24
CA ALA A 122 -8.40 5.68 -10.74
C ALA A 122 -8.99 5.34 -9.36
N PRO A 123 -9.45 4.10 -9.13
CA PRO A 123 -9.95 3.70 -7.82
C PRO A 123 -8.87 3.81 -6.76
N LYS A 124 -9.22 4.40 -5.62
CA LYS A 124 -8.31 4.52 -4.46
C LYS A 124 -8.53 3.36 -3.52
N ILE A 125 -7.44 2.82 -3.00
CA ILE A 125 -7.45 1.84 -1.91
C ILE A 125 -7.02 2.59 -0.66
N MET A 126 -7.83 2.52 0.39
CA MET A 126 -7.61 3.31 1.59
C MET A 126 -6.93 2.49 2.69
N PRO A 127 -6.24 3.15 3.65
CA PRO A 127 -5.62 2.44 4.78
C PRO A 127 -6.59 1.54 5.55
N GLU A 128 -7.87 1.91 5.66
CA GLU A 128 -8.91 1.11 6.30
C GLU A 128 -9.19 -0.22 5.59
N ASP A 129 -9.10 -0.28 4.25
CA ASP A 129 -9.22 -1.53 3.50
C ASP A 129 -8.12 -2.51 3.93
N VAL A 130 -6.90 -1.99 4.11
CA VAL A 130 -5.73 -2.76 4.54
C VAL A 130 -5.83 -3.15 6.01
N ALA A 131 -6.23 -2.22 6.88
CA ALA A 131 -6.41 -2.48 8.30
C ALA A 131 -7.44 -3.58 8.53
N TYR A 132 -8.55 -3.55 7.79
CA TYR A 132 -9.55 -4.61 7.80
C TYR A 132 -8.94 -5.95 7.40
N ALA A 133 -8.26 -6.03 6.25
CA ALA A 133 -7.61 -7.27 5.80
C ALA A 133 -6.53 -7.78 6.78
N ARG A 134 -5.84 -6.87 7.47
CA ARG A 134 -4.85 -7.20 8.50
C ARG A 134 -5.50 -7.87 9.70
N ALA A 135 -6.64 -7.37 10.15
CA ALA A 135 -7.41 -7.93 11.26
C ALA A 135 -8.08 -9.27 10.90
N HIS A 136 -8.46 -9.44 9.63
CA HIS A 136 -9.15 -10.63 9.13
C HIS A 136 -8.18 -11.61 8.49
N ARG A 137 -7.52 -12.41 9.33
CA ARG A 137 -6.59 -13.45 8.87
C ARG A 137 -7.32 -14.57 8.17
N ILE A 138 -7.03 -14.72 6.89
CA ILE A 138 -7.41 -15.87 6.07
C ILE A 138 -6.11 -16.49 5.53
N GLY A 139 -6.03 -17.81 5.41
CA GLY A 139 -4.87 -18.42 4.76
C GLY A 139 -4.78 -18.03 3.28
N ALA A 140 -3.64 -18.27 2.64
CA ALA A 140 -3.45 -17.99 1.21
C ALA A 140 -4.48 -18.69 0.31
N SER A 141 -4.95 -19.88 0.71
CA SER A 141 -6.08 -20.58 0.07
C SER A 141 -7.42 -19.87 0.25
N GLY A 142 -7.64 -19.21 1.39
CA GLY A 142 -8.80 -18.35 1.62
C GLY A 142 -8.81 -17.14 0.69
N VAL A 143 -7.64 -16.55 0.42
CA VAL A 143 -7.50 -15.47 -0.57
C VAL A 143 -7.77 -15.97 -1.99
N ALA A 144 -7.33 -17.18 -2.34
CA ALA A 144 -7.68 -17.83 -3.61
C ALA A 144 -9.21 -17.99 -3.75
N ASN A 145 -9.90 -18.41 -2.69
CA ASN A 145 -11.37 -18.49 -2.71
C ASN A 145 -12.05 -17.12 -2.91
N LEU A 146 -11.50 -16.04 -2.36
CA LEU A 146 -12.00 -14.68 -2.63
C LEU A 146 -11.82 -14.32 -4.12
N ARG A 147 -10.66 -14.66 -4.69
CA ARG A 147 -10.40 -14.47 -6.12
C ARG A 147 -11.40 -15.20 -6.99
N ASP A 148 -11.69 -16.47 -6.68
CA ASP A 148 -12.59 -17.29 -7.48
C ASP A 148 -14.00 -16.70 -7.47
N LYS A 149 -14.49 -16.27 -6.30
CA LYS A 149 -15.76 -15.55 -6.18
C LYS A 149 -15.78 -14.31 -7.07
N LEU A 150 -14.76 -13.46 -7.00
CA LEU A 150 -14.65 -12.28 -7.86
C LEU A 150 -14.61 -12.63 -9.35
N SER A 151 -13.94 -13.73 -9.72
CA SER A 151 -13.84 -14.18 -11.10
C SER A 151 -15.22 -14.54 -11.66
N HIS A 152 -16.08 -15.15 -10.85
CA HIS A 152 -17.45 -15.51 -11.23
C HIS A 152 -18.42 -14.32 -11.24
N THR A 153 -18.24 -13.35 -10.34
CA THR A 153 -19.21 -12.25 -10.18
C THR A 153 -18.84 -10.99 -10.97
N GLN A 154 -17.55 -10.73 -11.20
CA GLN A 154 -17.05 -9.47 -11.74
C GLN A 154 -16.19 -9.63 -13.00
N GLY A 155 -15.86 -10.88 -13.39
CA GLY A 155 -15.02 -11.13 -14.57
C GLY A 155 -13.60 -10.60 -14.37
N MET A 156 -12.86 -11.25 -13.47
CA MET A 156 -11.50 -10.83 -13.10
C MET A 156 -10.60 -10.66 -14.32
N PRO A 157 -9.92 -9.50 -14.46
CA PRO A 157 -9.03 -9.25 -15.56
C PRO A 157 -7.81 -10.15 -15.50
#